data_AF-A0A3Q4IF38-F1
#
_entry.id   AF-A0A3Q4IF38-F1
#
_cell.length_a   1.000
_cell.length_b   1.000
_cell.length_c   1.000
_cell.angle_alpha   90.00
_cell.angle_beta   90.00
_cell.angle_gamma   90.00
#
_symmetry.space_group_name_H-M   'P 1'
#
loop_
_entity.id
_entity.type
_entity.pdbx_description
1 polymer ?
#
loop_
_entity_poly.entity_id
_entity_poly.type
_entity_poly.pdbx_seq_one_letter_code
_entity_poly.pdbx_strand_id
1 'polypeptide(L)'
;MLDASNNNLQDSGVKLLSVGLQSPHCTLETLRLGGCFLSERSCEYLCEALSSVLSSQSSSLRELDASNNNLQDSGVKLLSVGLQSPHCTLETLRSDKKIVIFHQIIIKQLKLR
;
A
#
# COMPACT_ATOMS: atom_id res chain seq x y z
N MET A 1 12.19 8.28 1.48
CA MET A 1 10.84 8.58 2.02
C MET A 1 10.12 9.52 1.06
N LEU A 2 8.83 9.30 0.84
CA LEU A 2 7.94 10.17 0.06
C LEU A 2 6.69 10.43 0.89
N ASP A 3 6.40 11.70 1.12
CA ASP A 3 5.17 12.15 1.78
C ASP A 3 4.39 13.02 0.80
N ALA A 4 3.25 12.50 0.35
CA ALA A 4 2.30 13.22 -0.48
C ALA A 4 0.94 13.34 0.21
N SER A 5 0.90 13.17 1.53
CA SER A 5 -0.33 13.30 2.33
C SER A 5 -1.00 14.66 2.12
N ASN A 6 -2.33 14.69 2.20
CA ASN A 6 -3.17 15.87 2.01
C ASN A 6 -3.03 16.55 0.64
N ASN A 7 -2.55 15.82 -0.38
CA ASN A 7 -2.53 16.31 -1.74
C ASN A 7 -3.61 15.62 -2.58
N ASN A 8 -4.34 16.41 -3.34
CA ASN A 8 -5.21 15.87 -4.39
C ASN A 8 -4.33 15.46 -5.59
N LEU A 9 -3.79 14.25 -5.53
CA LEU A 9 -2.92 13.70 -6.58
C LEU A 9 -3.62 13.56 -7.93
N GLN A 10 -4.97 13.54 -7.95
CA GLN A 10 -5.78 13.18 -9.11
C GLN A 10 -5.42 11.77 -9.65
N ASP A 11 -6.24 11.25 -10.57
CA ASP A 11 -5.99 9.93 -11.15
C ASP A 11 -4.64 9.87 -11.90
N SER A 12 -4.20 10.98 -12.49
CA SER A 12 -2.91 11.08 -13.19
C SER A 12 -1.72 11.01 -12.24
N GLY A 13 -1.76 11.68 -11.09
CA GLY A 13 -0.70 11.64 -10.09
C GLY A 13 -0.59 10.27 -9.44
N VAL A 14 -1.71 9.63 -9.14
CA VAL A 14 -1.72 8.23 -8.65
C VAL A 14 -1.13 7.28 -9.69
N LYS A 15 -1.43 7.49 -10.98
CA LYS A 15 -0.86 6.68 -12.06
C LYS A 15 0.66 6.81 -12.13
N LEU A 16 1.18 8.04 -12.10
CA LEU A 16 2.62 8.30 -12.13
C LEU A 16 3.32 7.75 -10.88
N LEU A 17 2.73 7.94 -9.71
CA LEU A 17 3.23 7.37 -8.45
C LEU A 17 3.34 5.84 -8.55
N SER A 18 2.30 5.18 -9.04
CA SER A 18 2.25 3.72 -9.18
C SER A 18 3.35 3.20 -10.09
N VAL A 19 3.58 3.84 -11.24
CA VAL A 19 4.68 3.50 -12.15
C VAL A 19 6.04 3.67 -11.47
N GLY A 20 6.23 4.76 -10.71
CA GLY A 20 7.46 5.01 -9.96
C GLY A 20 7.71 3.95 -8.87
N LEU A 21 6.66 3.53 -8.17
CA LEU A 21 6.74 2.48 -7.14
C LEU A 21 7.11 1.12 -7.73
N GLN A 22 6.60 0.78 -8.93
CA GLN A 22 6.89 -0.48 -9.61
C GLN A 22 8.27 -0.52 -10.31
N SER A 23 9.01 0.58 -10.29
CA SER A 23 10.37 0.59 -10.82
C SER A 23 11.25 -0.43 -10.07
N PRO A 24 12.04 -1.27 -10.76
CA PRO A 24 12.92 -2.25 -10.11
C PRO A 24 14.00 -1.59 -9.23
N HIS A 25 14.24 -0.29 -9.41
CA HIS A 25 15.19 0.51 -8.63
C HIS A 25 14.51 1.36 -7.56
N CYS A 26 13.23 1.13 -7.27
CA CYS A 26 12.52 1.86 -6.22
C CYS A 26 13.04 1.42 -4.84
N THR A 27 13.81 2.30 -4.20
CA THR A 27 14.35 2.11 -2.84
C THR A 27 13.50 2.80 -1.78
N LEU A 28 12.22 3.06 -2.08
CA LEU A 28 11.36 3.82 -1.20
C LEU A 28 10.97 3.01 0.05
N GLU A 29 11.46 3.43 1.20
CA GLU A 29 11.15 2.76 2.49
C GLU A 29 9.85 3.26 3.15
N THR A 30 9.46 4.50 2.88
CA THR A 30 8.28 5.12 3.50
C THR A 30 7.46 5.84 2.43
N LEU A 31 6.16 5.51 2.38
CA LEU A 31 5.17 6.18 1.55
C LEU A 31 4.00 6.66 2.42
N ARG A 32 3.72 7.95 2.39
CA ARG A 32 2.56 8.55 3.08
C ARG A 32 1.65 9.24 2.07
N LEU A 33 0.41 8.81 2.07
CA LEU A 33 -0.67 9.28 1.20
C LEU A 33 -1.89 9.67 2.03
N GLY A 34 -1.73 9.92 3.34
CA GLY A 34 -2.83 10.20 4.25
C GLY A 34 -3.68 11.37 3.77
N GLY A 35 -4.99 11.20 3.59
CA GLY A 35 -5.88 12.33 3.28
C GLY A 35 -5.76 12.87 1.85
N CYS A 36 -5.42 12.02 0.88
CA CYS A 36 -5.36 12.41 -0.53
C CYS A 36 -6.73 12.42 -1.24
N PHE A 37 -7.81 12.00 -0.56
CA PHE A 37 -9.18 11.95 -1.10
C PHE A 37 -9.27 11.23 -2.45
N LEU A 38 -8.58 10.10 -2.57
CA LEU A 38 -8.50 9.36 -3.82
C LEU A 38 -9.89 8.91 -4.31
N SER A 39 -10.09 8.94 -5.63
CA SER A 39 -11.24 8.33 -6.27
C SER A 39 -11.21 6.80 -6.08
N GLU A 40 -12.36 6.13 -6.19
CA GLU A 40 -12.42 4.66 -6.11
C GLU A 40 -11.49 4.00 -7.13
N ARG A 41 -11.48 4.51 -8.36
CA ARG A 41 -10.59 4.04 -9.43
C ARG A 41 -9.12 4.23 -9.07
N SER A 42 -8.77 5.38 -8.50
CA SER A 42 -7.41 5.66 -8.02
C SER A 42 -7.00 4.72 -6.89
N CYS A 43 -7.90 4.44 -5.94
CA CYS A 43 -7.65 3.48 -4.86
C CYS A 43 -7.38 2.08 -5.38
N GLU A 44 -8.20 1.57 -6.30
CA GLU A 44 -7.98 0.24 -6.89
C GLU A 44 -6.64 0.15 -7.62
N TYR A 45 -6.33 1.15 -8.45
CA TYR A 45 -5.08 1.19 -9.20
C TYR A 45 -3.85 1.26 -8.29
N LEU A 46 -3.91 2.11 -7.26
CA LEU A 46 -2.86 2.23 -6.26
C LEU A 46 -2.70 0.91 -5.48
N CYS A 47 -3.79 0.27 -5.06
CA CYS A 47 -3.76 -0.99 -4.34
C CYS A 47 -3.18 -2.13 -5.19
N GLU A 48 -3.47 -2.18 -6.49
CA GLU A 48 -2.87 -3.13 -7.43
C GLU A 48 -1.35 -2.92 -7.53
N ALA A 49 -0.90 -1.68 -7.71
CA ALA A 49 0.52 -1.34 -7.78
C ALA A 49 1.25 -1.68 -6.47
N LEU A 50 0.67 -1.31 -5.33
CA LEU A 50 1.23 -1.62 -4.00
C LEU A 50 1.28 -3.14 -3.78
N SER A 51 0.27 -3.89 -4.21
CA SER A 51 0.25 -5.35 -4.10
C SER A 51 1.41 -5.98 -4.86
N SER A 52 1.67 -5.51 -6.08
CA SER A 52 2.83 -5.91 -6.89
C SER A 52 4.16 -5.57 -6.21
N VAL A 53 4.29 -4.33 -5.71
CA VAL A 53 5.51 -3.87 -5.02
C VAL A 53 5.77 -4.67 -3.75
N LEU A 54 4.75 -4.89 -2.91
CA LEU A 54 4.87 -5.65 -1.67
C LEU A 54 5.15 -7.15 -1.92
N SER A 55 4.79 -7.66 -3.10
CA SER A 55 5.09 -9.03 -3.50
C SER A 55 6.50 -9.21 -4.04
N SER A 56 7.17 -8.12 -4.44
CA SER A 56 8.49 -8.17 -5.08
C SER A 56 9.60 -8.41 -4.07
N GLN A 57 10.56 -9.27 -4.43
CA GLN A 57 11.78 -9.49 -3.64
C GLN A 57 12.66 -8.24 -3.52
N SER A 58 12.53 -7.28 -4.45
CA SER A 58 13.28 -6.02 -4.43
C SER A 58 12.63 -4.92 -3.59
N SER A 59 11.48 -5.20 -2.97
CA SER A 59 10.73 -4.18 -2.22
C SER A 59 11.47 -3.68 -0.99
N SER A 60 11.69 -2.37 -0.94
CA SER A 60 12.27 -1.70 0.23
C SER A 60 11.22 -1.10 1.17
N LEU A 61 9.92 -1.18 0.83
CA LEU A 61 8.86 -0.45 1.53
C LEU A 61 8.58 -1.04 2.92
N ARG A 62 8.85 -0.25 3.97
CA ARG A 62 8.66 -0.60 5.39
C ARG A 62 7.44 0.07 6.01
N GLU A 63 7.12 1.28 5.57
CA GLU A 63 5.99 2.05 6.08
C GLU A 63 5.06 2.51 4.97
N LEU A 64 3.76 2.20 5.12
CA LEU A 64 2.70 2.68 4.26
C LEU A 64 1.60 3.35 5.08
N ASP A 65 1.35 4.62 4.82
CA ASP A 65 0.17 5.34 5.29
C ASP A 65 -0.77 5.63 4.12
N ALA A 66 -1.91 4.96 4.09
CA ALA A 66 -2.99 5.17 3.15
C ALA A 66 -4.30 5.54 3.87
N SER A 67 -4.19 6.13 5.07
CA SER A 67 -5.34 6.66 5.80
C SER A 67 -6.00 7.81 5.03
N ASN A 68 -7.22 8.12 5.44
CA ASN A 68 -8.16 9.09 4.87
C ASN A 68 -8.31 9.02 3.34
N ASN A 69 -8.29 7.82 2.74
CA ASN A 69 -8.43 7.61 1.28
C ASN A 69 -9.56 6.67 0.86
N ASN A 70 -10.32 6.09 1.80
CA ASN A 70 -11.39 5.14 1.48
C ASN A 70 -11.00 4.09 0.41
N LEU A 71 -10.09 3.18 0.76
CA LEU A 71 -9.54 2.16 -0.14
C LEU A 71 -10.58 1.17 -0.71
N GLN A 72 -11.83 1.22 -0.24
CA GLN A 72 -12.89 0.27 -0.55
C GLN A 72 -12.52 -1.20 -0.26
N ASP A 73 -13.50 -2.09 -0.38
CA ASP A 73 -13.29 -3.50 -0.05
C ASP A 73 -12.52 -4.23 -1.17
N SER A 74 -12.67 -3.80 -2.42
CA SER A 74 -11.91 -4.28 -3.57
C SER A 74 -10.42 -3.93 -3.45
N GLY A 75 -10.09 -2.66 -3.17
CA GLY A 75 -8.72 -2.22 -2.96
C GLY A 75 -8.04 -2.92 -1.77
N VAL A 76 -8.75 -3.09 -0.65
CA VAL A 76 -8.23 -3.85 0.50
C VAL A 76 -7.95 -5.32 0.13
N LYS A 77 -8.81 -5.98 -0.65
CA LYS A 77 -8.55 -7.35 -1.14
C LYS A 77 -7.30 -7.42 -2.01
N LEU A 78 -7.12 -6.48 -2.94
CA LEU A 78 -5.93 -6.41 -3.80
C LEU A 78 -4.65 -6.22 -2.97
N LEU A 79 -4.66 -5.26 -2.05
CA LEU A 79 -3.53 -4.98 -1.17
C LEU A 79 -3.19 -6.18 -0.27
N SER A 80 -4.20 -6.95 0.15
CA SER A 80 -4.03 -8.16 0.97
C SER A 80 -3.16 -9.22 0.30
N VAL A 81 -3.21 -9.34 -1.03
CA VAL A 81 -2.39 -10.31 -1.78
C VAL A 81 -0.90 -10.02 -1.59
N GLY A 82 -0.50 -8.75 -1.75
CA GLY A 82 0.90 -8.34 -1.55
C GLY A 82 1.36 -8.47 -0.10
N LEU A 83 0.48 -8.19 0.85
CA LEU A 83 0.78 -8.33 2.29
C LEU A 83 0.93 -9.79 2.75
N GLN A 84 0.37 -10.75 2.00
CA GLN A 84 0.55 -12.18 2.26
C GLN A 84 1.81 -12.76 1.61
N SER A 85 2.50 -12.00 0.75
CA SER A 85 3.73 -12.46 0.10
C SER A 85 4.83 -12.74 1.12
N PRO A 86 5.60 -13.83 0.98
CA PRO A 86 6.79 -14.07 1.80
C PRO A 86 7.87 -13.01 1.61
N HIS A 87 7.81 -12.23 0.52
CA HIS A 87 8.71 -11.12 0.22
C HIS A 87 8.25 -9.79 0.79
N CYS A 88 7.07 -9.73 1.42
CA CYS A 88 6.58 -8.51 2.02
C CYS A 88 7.52 -8.06 3.16
N THR A 89 8.09 -6.86 3.01
CA THR A 89 8.98 -6.22 3.98
C THR A 89 8.26 -5.16 4.82
N LEU A 90 6.95 -4.98 4.63
CA LEU A 90 6.18 -3.93 5.29
C LEU A 90 6.05 -4.20 6.79
N GLU A 91 6.45 -3.23 7.60
CA GLU A 91 6.43 -3.28 9.07
C GLU A 91 5.24 -2.51 9.64
N THR A 92 4.86 -1.41 8.99
CA THR A 92 3.75 -0.54 9.42
C THR A 92 2.78 -0.24 8.29
N LEU A 93 1.48 -0.46 8.54
CA LEU A 93 0.38 -0.10 7.66
C LEU A 93 -0.65 0.76 8.43
N ARG A 94 -1.02 1.92 7.87
CA ARG A 94 -2.11 2.78 8.38
C ARG A 94 -3.21 2.92 7.31
N SER A 95 -4.47 2.69 7.68
CA SER A 95 -5.65 2.83 6.80
C SER A 95 -6.95 3.01 7.62
N ASP A 96 -8.01 3.59 7.03
CA ASP A 96 -9.23 4.01 7.76
C ASP A 96 -10.21 2.91 8.10
N LYS A 97 -10.30 1.88 7.26
CA LYS A 97 -11.21 0.80 7.52
C LYS A 97 -10.56 -0.09 8.57
N LYS A 98 -11.27 -0.33 9.67
CA LYS A 98 -11.02 -1.45 10.58
C LYS A 98 -10.78 -2.66 9.70
N ILE A 99 -9.53 -3.08 9.60
CA ILE A 99 -9.18 -4.22 8.80
C ILE A 99 -9.63 -5.46 9.57
N VAL A 100 -10.93 -5.75 9.54
CA VAL A 100 -11.54 -6.89 10.26
C VAL A 100 -11.11 -8.24 9.66
N ILE A 101 -10.28 -8.25 8.60
CA ILE A 101 -9.66 -9.47 8.06
C ILE A 101 -8.15 -9.57 8.38
N PHE A 102 -7.48 -8.51 8.85
CA PHE A 102 -6.01 -8.53 9.08
C PHE A 102 -5.57 -9.05 10.45
N HIS A 103 -6.47 -9.15 11.43
CA HIS A 103 -6.10 -9.66 12.75
C HIS A 103 -5.63 -11.15 12.72
N GLN A 104 -5.80 -11.86 11.60
CA GLN A 104 -5.31 -13.24 11.43
C GLN A 104 -4.05 -13.37 10.54
N ILE A 105 -3.69 -12.36 9.72
CA ILE A 105 -2.54 -12.47 8.81
C ILE A 105 -1.24 -12.01 9.51
N ILE A 106 -1.31 -10.92 10.29
CA ILE A 106 -0.14 -10.41 11.02
C ILE A 106 0.23 -11.29 12.22
N ILE A 107 -0.73 -11.91 12.92
CA ILE A 107 -0.45 -12.81 14.06
C ILE A 107 0.15 -14.16 13.61
N LYS A 108 -0.07 -14.61 12.36
CA LYS A 108 0.55 -15.86 11.87
C LYS A 108 2.00 -15.70 11.41
N GLN A 109 2.38 -14.55 10.83
CA GLN A 109 3.77 -14.32 10.40
C GLN A 109 4.72 -13.92 11.55
N LEU A 110 4.21 -13.30 12.61
CA LEU A 110 5.01 -12.95 13.81
C LEU A 110 5.20 -14.10 14.81
N LYS A 111 4.51 -15.24 14.64
CA LYS A 111 4.69 -16.43 15.51
C LYS A 111 5.55 -17.54 14.89
N LEU A 112 6.04 -17.36 13.66
CA LEU A 112 6.82 -18.37 12.92
C LEU A 112 8.20 -17.88 12.46
N ARG A 113 8.67 -16.74 12.99
CA ARG A 113 10.06 -16.29 12.90
C ARG A 113 10.61 -16.04 14.30
#